data_AF-J7IQC0-F1
#
_entry.id   AF-J7IQC0-F1
#
_cell.length_a   1.000
_cell.length_b   1.000
_cell.length_c   1.000
_cell.angle_alpha   90.00
_cell.angle_beta   90.00
_cell.angle_gamma   90.00
#
_symmetry.space_group_name_H-M   'P 1'
#
loop_
_entity.id
_entity.type
_entity.pdbx_description
1 polymer ?
#
loop_
_entity_poly.entity_id
_entity_poly.type
_entity_poly.pdbx_seq_one_letter_code
_entity_poly.pdbx_strand_id
1 'polypeptide(L)'
;MNEDVAIIEGVYDIASPEVPASLHRWGRKVWLRDIEIGAKGKLLFYDEDGVCKITTLSRITDITKTPEGIGIYTQCSIYKLKMLNKS
;
A
#
# COMPACT_ATOMS: atom_id res chain seq x y z
N MET A 1 -18.69 1.38 3.51
CA MET A 1 -17.30 0.91 3.69
C MET A 1 -16.70 0.80 2.29
N ASN A 2 -16.00 1.85 1.83
CA ASN A 2 -15.30 1.83 0.55
C ASN A 2 -13.91 1.26 0.80
N GLU A 3 -13.80 -0.06 0.83
CA GLU A 3 -12.50 -0.71 0.79
C GLU A 3 -12.02 -0.69 -0.65
N ASP A 4 -11.13 0.24 -0.95
CA ASP A 4 -10.44 0.28 -2.23
C ASP A 4 -9.50 -0.93 -2.31
N VAL A 5 -9.39 -1.50 -3.50
CA VAL A 5 -8.56 -2.68 -3.74
C VAL A 5 -7.44 -2.29 -4.69
N ALA A 6 -6.21 -2.71 -4.39
CA ALA A 6 -5.05 -2.36 -5.19
C ALA A 6 -4.06 -3.53 -5.28
N ILE A 7 -3.11 -3.45 -6.20
CA ILE A 7 -1.94 -4.33 -6.28
C ILE A 7 -0.72 -3.54 -5.84
N ILE A 8 0.10 -4.10 -4.96
CA ILE A 8 1.40 -3.51 -4.62
C ILE A 8 2.34 -3.65 -5.81
N GLU A 9 2.77 -2.55 -6.40
CA GLU A 9 3.80 -2.52 -7.44
C GLU A 9 5.18 -2.18 -6.89
N GLY A 10 5.23 -1.66 -5.67
CA GLY A 10 6.42 -1.03 -5.12
C GLY A 10 6.36 -0.85 -3.61
N VAL A 11 7.40 -1.26 -2.88
CA VAL A 11 7.63 -0.80 -1.50
C VAL A 11 9.08 -0.34 -1.43
N TYR A 12 9.28 0.93 -1.09
CA TYR A 12 10.59 1.58 -1.09
C TYR A 12 10.87 2.22 0.27
N ASP A 13 12.14 2.31 0.63
CA ASP A 13 12.56 3.09 1.80
C ASP A 13 12.50 4.59 1.45
N ILE A 14 12.00 5.43 2.37
CA ILE A 14 11.92 6.87 2.10
C ILE A 14 13.30 7.53 1.97
N ALA A 15 14.32 6.98 2.64
CA ALA A 15 15.71 7.44 2.54
C ALA A 15 16.41 6.91 1.28
N SER A 16 15.87 5.87 0.63
CA SER A 16 16.41 5.32 -0.63
C SER A 16 15.27 4.88 -1.57
N PRO A 17 14.57 5.83 -2.20
CA PRO A 17 13.36 5.55 -2.98
C PRO A 17 13.62 4.84 -4.32
N GLU A 18 14.89 4.74 -4.74
CA GLU A 18 15.30 4.13 -6.01
C GLU A 18 15.45 2.60 -5.91
N VAL A 19 15.60 2.05 -4.70
CA VAL A 19 15.79 0.61 -4.48
C VAL A 19 14.56 0.02 -3.76
N PRO A 20 13.92 -1.02 -4.30
CA PRO A 20 12.80 -1.67 -3.63
C PRO A 20 13.25 -2.28 -2.29
N ALA A 21 12.66 -1.83 -1.19
CA ALA A 21 12.93 -2.35 0.14
C ALA A 21 12.27 -3.72 0.38
N SER A 22 11.25 -4.09 -0.41
CA SER A 22 10.58 -5.39 -0.28
C SER A 22 9.98 -5.89 -1.59
N LEU A 23 10.72 -6.76 -2.28
CA LEU A 23 10.24 -7.44 -3.49
C LEU A 23 9.17 -8.50 -3.18
N HIS A 24 9.20 -9.13 -2.00
CA HIS A 24 8.23 -10.17 -1.63
C HIS A 24 6.78 -9.68 -1.51
N ARG A 25 6.58 -8.37 -1.45
CA ARG A 25 5.25 -7.75 -1.37
C ARG A 25 4.71 -7.34 -2.74
N TRP A 26 5.52 -7.34 -3.79
CA TRP A 26 5.08 -7.00 -5.14
C TRP A 26 4.06 -8.00 -5.68
N GLY A 27 3.13 -7.49 -6.49
CA GLY A 27 2.05 -8.28 -7.08
C GLY A 27 0.93 -8.65 -6.10
N ARG A 28 1.07 -8.38 -4.80
CA ARG A 28 0.03 -8.71 -3.82
C ARG A 28 -1.17 -7.81 -3.97
N LYS A 29 -2.34 -8.43 -4.12
CA LYS A 29 -3.64 -7.76 -4.02
C LYS A 29 -3.90 -7.42 -2.55
N VAL A 30 -4.20 -6.15 -2.29
CA VAL A 30 -4.45 -5.60 -0.95
C VAL A 30 -5.75 -4.82 -0.92
N TRP A 31 -6.42 -4.85 0.22
CA TRP A 31 -7.52 -3.96 0.56
C TRP A 31 -6.99 -2.83 1.43
N LEU A 32 -7.31 -1.61 1.02
CA LEU A 32 -6.88 -0.38 1.65
C LEU A 32 -7.86 0.02 2.73
N ARG A 33 -7.36 0.22 3.95
CA ARG A 33 -8.18 0.64 5.09
C ARG A 33 -7.48 1.73 5.89
N ASP A 34 -8.25 2.72 6.34
CA ASP A 34 -7.76 3.86 7.12
C ASP A 34 -6.60 4.60 6.41
N ILE A 35 -6.66 4.70 5.06
CA ILE A 35 -5.65 5.40 4.25
C ILE A 35 -5.95 6.89 4.20
N GLU A 36 -5.47 7.60 5.22
CA GLU A 36 -5.61 9.04 5.38
C GLU A 36 -4.33 9.66 5.97
N ILE A 37 -4.03 10.91 5.62
CA ILE A 37 -2.86 11.63 6.14
C ILE A 37 -2.96 11.76 7.66
N GLY A 38 -1.89 11.42 8.37
CA GLY A 38 -1.81 11.44 9.83
C GLY A 38 -2.17 10.12 10.51
N ALA A 39 -2.86 9.20 9.82
CA ALA A 39 -3.22 7.89 10.35
C ALA A 39 -2.12 6.83 10.16
N LYS A 40 -2.26 5.72 10.89
CA LYS A 40 -1.48 4.48 10.70
C LYS A 40 -2.33 3.50 9.90
N GLY A 41 -2.48 3.78 8.60
CA GLY A 41 -3.32 3.00 7.70
C GLY A 41 -2.97 1.52 7.65
N LYS A 42 -3.80 0.72 6.99
CA LYS A 42 -3.68 -0.74 6.95
C LYS A 42 -3.83 -1.26 5.52
N LEU A 43 -2.99 -2.24 5.20
CA LEU A 43 -3.10 -3.05 3.99
C LEU A 43 -3.48 -4.47 4.42
N LEU A 44 -4.66 -4.93 4.02
CA LEU A 44 -5.12 -6.28 4.28
C LEU A 44 -4.85 -7.15 3.05
N PHE A 45 -4.40 -8.38 3.23
CA PHE A 45 -4.22 -9.35 2.14
C PHE A 45 -4.49 -10.77 2.65
N TYR A 46 -4.66 -11.72 1.73
CA TYR A 46 -4.76 -13.13 2.06
C TYR A 46 -3.47 -13.83 1.61
N ASP A 47 -2.96 -14.74 2.44
CA ASP A 47 -1.84 -15.61 2.06
C ASP A 47 -2.33 -16.82 1.24
N GLU A 48 -1.40 -17.73 0.89
CA GLU A 48 -1.67 -18.90 0.06
C GLU A 48 -2.67 -19.88 0.72
N ASP A 49 -2.72 -19.89 2.05
CA ASP A 49 -3.66 -20.70 2.84
C ASP A 49 -5.03 -20.01 3.02
N GLY A 50 -5.22 -18.83 2.42
CA GLY A 50 -6.45 -18.04 2.54
C GLY A 50 -6.63 -17.36 3.90
N VAL A 51 -5.56 -17.23 4.69
CA VAL A 51 -5.60 -16.55 5.99
C VAL A 51 -5.44 -15.05 5.79
N CYS A 52 -6.34 -14.27 6.37
CA CYS A 52 -6.24 -12.81 6.34
C CYS A 52 -5.04 -12.33 7.17
N LYS A 53 -4.15 -11.57 6.53
CA LYS A 53 -3.00 -10.91 7.12
C LYS A 53 -3.15 -9.39 6.99
N ILE A 54 -2.56 -8.67 7.93
CA ILE A 54 -2.62 -7.22 7.99
C ILE A 54 -1.21 -6.67 8.07
N THR A 55 -0.88 -5.74 7.18
CA THR A 55 0.30 -4.87 7.31
C THR A 55 -0.17 -3.51 7.84
N THR A 56 0.28 -3.15 9.04
CA THR A 56 0.06 -1.81 9.58
C THR A 56 1.14 -0.88 9.05
N LEU A 57 0.73 0.27 8.52
CA LEU A 57 1.62 1.29 8.01
C LEU A 57 2.15 2.17 9.15
N SER A 58 3.35 2.71 8.96
CA SER A 58 3.79 3.85 9.77
C SER A 58 2.91 5.08 9.44
N ARG A 59 3.01 6.16 10.22
CA ARG A 59 2.14 7.34 10.03
C ARG A 59 2.25 7.82 8.59
N ILE A 60 1.10 7.93 7.92
CA ILE A 60 1.00 8.41 6.55
C ILE A 60 1.26 9.91 6.58
N THR A 61 2.23 10.34 5.79
CA THR A 61 2.63 11.75 5.67
C THR A 61 2.05 12.39 4.43
N ASP A 62 1.85 11.61 3.36
CA ASP A 62 1.28 12.11 2.12
C ASP A 62 0.63 10.99 1.30
N ILE A 63 -0.33 11.34 0.44
CA ILE A 63 -1.03 10.42 -0.45
C ILE A 63 -1.17 11.05 -1.83
N THR A 64 -0.50 10.47 -2.82
CA THR A 64 -0.57 10.91 -4.22
C THR A 64 -1.47 9.97 -4.99
N LYS A 65 -2.55 10.46 -5.59
CA LYS A 65 -3.42 9.68 -6.48
C LYS A 65 -3.19 10.11 -7.93
N THR A 66 -2.92 9.15 -8.80
CA THR A 66 -2.77 9.36 -10.25
C THR A 66 -3.78 8.46 -10.99
N PRO A 67 -4.01 8.67 -12.29
CA PRO A 67 -4.81 7.74 -13.08
C PRO A 67 -4.24 6.31 -13.10
N GLU A 68 -2.93 6.18 -12.91
CA GLU A 68 -2.21 4.91 -12.93
C GLU A 68 -2.26 4.17 -11.58
N GLY A 69 -2.52 4.89 -10.48
CA GLY A 69 -2.55 4.28 -9.15
C GLY A 69 -2.51 5.27 -7.98
N ILE A 70 -2.00 4.79 -6.85
CA ILE A 70 -1.84 5.56 -5.62
C ILE A 70 -0.45 5.33 -5.02
N GLY A 71 0.22 6.43 -4.67
CA GLY A 71 1.42 6.45 -3.85
C GLY A 71 1.07 6.81 -2.41
N ILE A 72 1.37 5.91 -1.46
CA ILE A 72 1.20 6.16 -0.02
C ILE A 72 2.57 6.38 0.60
N TYR A 73 2.81 7.61 1.05
CA TYR A 73 4.05 8.01 1.70
C TYR A 73 3.85 7.94 3.20
N THR A 74 4.73 7.20 3.85
CA THR A 74 4.72 7.03 5.30
C THR A 74 6.05 7.51 5.87
N GLN A 75 6.15 7.65 7.19
CA GLN A 75 7.38 8.10 7.85
C GLN A 75 8.64 7.32 7.46
N CYS A 76 8.50 6.04 7.08
CA CYS A 76 9.65 5.18 6.80
C CYS A 76 9.63 4.57 5.39
N SER A 77 8.49 4.59 4.70
CA SER A 77 8.33 3.81 3.47
C SER A 77 7.35 4.46 2.50
N ILE A 78 7.57 4.18 1.22
CA ILE A 78 6.70 4.60 0.12
C ILE A 78 6.09 3.34 -0.49
N TYR A 79 4.76 3.29 -0.55
CA TYR A 79 4.01 2.21 -1.19
C TYR A 79 3.46 2.72 -2.51
N LYS A 80 3.91 2.15 -3.62
CA LYS A 80 3.31 2.37 -4.94
C LYS A 80 2.33 1.25 -5.21
N LEU A 81 1.08 1.63 -5.43
CA LEU A 81 -0.02 0.70 -5.60
C LEU A 81 -0.77 1.03 -6.89
N LYS A 82 -1.11 0.00 -7.65
CA LYS A 82 -2.02 0.12 -8.79
C LYS A 82 -3.44 -0.14 -8.32
N MET A 83 -4.31 0.85 -8.46
CA MET A 83 -5.71 0.72 -8.08
C MET A 83 -6.41 -0.26 -9.01
N LEU A 84 -7.12 -1.23 -8.44
CA LEU A 84 -8.04 -2.09 -9.15
C LEU A 84 -9.42 -1.45 -9.06
N ASN A 85 -9.63 -0.35 -9.78
CA ASN A 85 -10.91 0.34 -9.74
C ASN A 85 -12.05 -0.62 -10.14
N LYS A 86 -13.11 -0.57 -9.32
CA LYS A 86 -14.45 -1.08 -9.64
C LYS A 86 -14.89 -0.42 -10.94
N SER A 87 -15.17 -1.23 -11.96
CA SER A 87 -15.92 -0.82 -13.15
C SER A 87 -17.28 -0.25 -12.75
#